data_AF-A0A1H3K1K1-F1
#
_entry.id   AF-A0A1H3K1K1-F1
#
_cell.length_a   1.000
_cell.length_b   1.000
_cell.length_c   1.000
_cell.angle_alpha   90.00
_cell.angle_beta   90.00
_cell.angle_gamma   90.00
#
_symmetry.space_group_name_H-M   'P 1'
#
loop_
_entity.id
_entity.type
_entity.pdbx_description
1 polymer ?
#
loop_
_entity_poly.entity_id
_entity_poly.type
_entity_poly.pdbx_seq_one_letter_code
_entity_poly.pdbx_strand_id
1 'polypeptide(L)'
;MNGYCTSNYIVMNSTNEAFRFYMDKDKKIKYEFYDSNQFLTDEYLVSDDKIISFSVDIDSNDRIHLIYLNNEGKINYYLYSSNKWAKKTLTQLDIKSNYYNYLTLKLNKESVHIFFSFSNLVNKKVWTIQHLIGTKGNWEKINAISFTSSKMMPLYSFDFDRFDNIHMLYTSNLEGSQAIQYVYFNSSSKKWCQVPQLIAKTELINTNPQILVDLKDNIHALWLVHDGNLFKAKYKHYSGLGINKNTWREETLYELYSDSLHPVIFQYKDSLNILSIFKNEITCLTSNDYGFHWSQNDTYYINKESKICSAKYIISSTSDRNMQKFNHVYLLLDSIPCLLKSGPIKHLQDYSSQNYDYNLNSNISNKDIIDEEDSIEQKSFQNENEEKAVDQTSKFIDIKHEIESVYQLISTVSNEIIELKKMMTLLTSQFETIEDTLQIFNESIDLNNQCFLDIDKKLYDLTIKRSKRGFWSRLFNRY
;
A
#
# COMPACT_ATOMS: atom_id res chain seq x y z
N MET A 1 4.95 -23.91 -17.13
CA MET A 1 5.15 -22.78 -16.20
C MET A 1 4.53 -21.55 -16.84
N ASN A 2 3.30 -21.21 -16.43
CA ASN A 2 2.60 -20.04 -16.94
C ASN A 2 3.33 -18.78 -16.51
N GLY A 3 3.71 -17.94 -17.49
CA GLY A 3 4.32 -16.65 -17.26
C GLY A 3 3.35 -15.69 -16.59
N TYR A 4 3.50 -15.49 -15.29
CA TYR A 4 2.88 -14.42 -14.50
C TYR A 4 3.88 -14.13 -13.37
N CYS A 5 4.26 -12.90 -13.03
CA CYS A 5 3.49 -11.69 -12.95
C CYS A 5 4.29 -10.53 -13.56
N THR A 6 3.72 -9.86 -14.57
CA THR A 6 4.10 -8.49 -14.87
C THR A 6 3.78 -7.66 -13.63
N SER A 7 4.69 -6.79 -13.18
CA SER A 7 4.38 -5.92 -12.04
C SER A 7 3.19 -5.04 -12.43
N ASN A 8 2.06 -5.18 -11.71
CA ASN A 8 0.86 -4.38 -11.90
C ASN A 8 0.72 -3.45 -10.70
N TYR A 9 0.52 -2.17 -10.97
CA TYR A 9 0.27 -1.15 -9.96
C TYR A 9 -1.02 -0.42 -10.31
N ILE A 10 -1.93 -0.33 -9.35
CA ILE A 10 -3.09 0.54 -9.40
C ILE A 10 -2.78 1.71 -8.46
N VAL A 11 -2.73 2.91 -9.01
CA VAL A 11 -2.47 4.14 -8.29
C VAL A 11 -3.71 5.02 -8.40
N MET A 12 -4.24 5.48 -7.27
CA MET A 12 -5.41 6.34 -7.21
C MET A 12 -5.04 7.65 -6.52
N ASN A 13 -5.40 8.78 -7.14
CA ASN A 13 -5.13 10.10 -6.59
C ASN A 13 -6.30 10.58 -5.70
N SER A 14 -6.18 11.78 -5.14
CA SER A 14 -7.19 12.32 -4.21
C SER A 14 -8.50 12.72 -4.89
N THR A 15 -8.50 12.90 -6.22
CA THR A 15 -9.67 13.22 -7.05
C THR A 15 -10.36 11.97 -7.61
N ASN A 16 -9.98 10.77 -7.13
CA ASN A 16 -10.51 9.48 -7.55
C ASN A 16 -10.18 9.12 -9.01
N GLU A 17 -9.23 9.78 -9.66
CA GLU A 17 -8.67 9.31 -10.92
C GLU A 17 -7.68 8.17 -10.64
N ALA A 18 -7.57 7.23 -11.57
CA ALA A 18 -6.74 6.05 -11.38
C ALA A 18 -5.79 5.79 -12.55
N PHE A 19 -4.65 5.20 -12.23
CA PHE A 19 -3.59 4.85 -13.16
C PHE A 19 -3.24 3.39 -12.96
N ARG A 20 -3.33 2.59 -14.03
CA ARG A 20 -2.84 1.22 -14.01
C ARG A 20 -1.52 1.14 -14.74
N PHE A 21 -0.42 1.01 -14.00
CA PHE A 21 0.90 0.79 -14.57
C PHE A 21 1.18 -0.70 -14.71
N TYR A 22 1.70 -1.08 -15.87
CA TYR A 22 2.09 -2.46 -16.15
C TYR A 22 3.27 -2.51 -17.12
N MET A 23 3.99 -3.64 -17.11
CA MET A 23 5.02 -3.92 -18.09
C MET A 23 4.44 -4.82 -19.20
N ASP A 24 4.63 -4.43 -20.44
CA ASP A 24 4.18 -5.21 -21.59
C ASP A 24 5.15 -6.36 -21.96
N LYS A 25 4.80 -7.12 -22.99
CA LYS A 25 5.60 -8.23 -23.52
C LYS A 25 6.96 -7.80 -24.08
N ASP A 26 7.08 -6.54 -24.51
CA ASP A 26 8.30 -5.95 -25.05
C ASP A 26 9.20 -5.34 -23.95
N LYS A 27 8.81 -5.56 -22.69
CA LYS A 27 9.47 -5.03 -21.49
C LYS A 27 9.49 -3.50 -21.46
N LYS A 28 8.43 -2.86 -21.94
CA LYS A 28 8.21 -1.43 -21.78
C LYS A 28 7.15 -1.17 -20.72
N ILE A 29 7.24 -0.04 -20.03
CA ILE A 29 6.25 0.37 -19.04
C ILE A 29 5.17 1.19 -19.72
N LYS A 30 3.93 0.75 -19.58
CA LYS A 30 2.73 1.47 -20.00
C LYS A 30 1.89 1.86 -18.79
N TYR A 31 1.02 2.84 -18.97
CA TYR A 31 -0.08 3.07 -18.06
C TYR A 31 -1.39 3.37 -18.76
N GLU A 32 -2.46 2.80 -18.23
CA GLU A 32 -3.85 3.15 -18.54
C GLU A 32 -4.30 4.26 -17.57
N PHE A 33 -5.02 5.26 -18.07
CA PHE A 33 -5.60 6.34 -17.28
C PHE A 33 -7.12 6.20 -17.22
N TYR A 34 -7.66 6.28 -16.00
CA TYR A 34 -9.08 6.22 -15.71
C TYR A 34 -9.51 7.54 -15.08
N ASP A 35 -10.59 8.12 -15.61
CA ASP A 35 -11.16 9.35 -15.07
C ASP A 35 -11.80 9.12 -13.68
N SER A 36 -12.30 10.19 -13.07
CA SER A 36 -12.96 10.12 -11.76
C SER A 36 -14.26 9.28 -11.75
N ASN A 37 -14.83 9.00 -12.93
CA ASN A 37 -15.96 8.09 -13.11
C ASN A 37 -15.52 6.63 -13.35
N GLN A 38 -14.21 6.38 -13.30
CA GLN A 38 -13.54 5.09 -13.50
C GLN A 38 -13.72 4.50 -14.90
N PHE A 39 -13.85 5.37 -15.91
CA PHE A 39 -13.78 4.98 -17.31
C PHE A 39 -12.36 5.10 -17.83
N LEU A 40 -11.90 4.08 -18.56
CA LEU A 40 -10.64 4.14 -19.27
C LEU A 40 -10.73 5.22 -20.35
N THR A 41 -9.90 6.24 -20.27
CA THR A 41 -9.86 7.31 -21.27
C THR A 41 -8.72 7.13 -22.24
N ASP A 42 -7.54 6.73 -21.76
CA ASP A 42 -6.31 6.68 -22.56
C ASP A 42 -5.31 5.60 -22.09
N GLU A 43 -4.36 5.28 -22.96
CA GLU A 43 -3.17 4.47 -22.68
C GLU A 43 -1.91 5.20 -23.14
N TYR A 44 -0.88 5.21 -22.30
CA TYR A 44 0.37 5.93 -22.53
C TYR A 44 1.60 5.05 -22.31
N LEU A 45 2.68 5.39 -23.01
CA LEU A 45 4.01 4.80 -22.82
C LEU A 45 4.85 5.68 -21.89
N VAL A 46 5.43 5.12 -20.83
CA VAL A 46 6.31 5.89 -19.92
C VAL A 46 7.71 6.08 -20.50
N SER A 47 8.25 5.02 -21.13
CA SER A 47 9.60 5.02 -21.68
C SER A 47 9.76 3.98 -22.79
N ASP A 48 10.60 4.28 -23.78
CA ASP A 48 11.05 3.34 -24.80
C ASP A 48 12.17 2.40 -24.35
N ASP A 49 12.73 2.62 -23.15
CA ASP A 49 13.79 1.78 -22.59
C ASP A 49 13.28 0.33 -22.39
N LYS A 50 14.17 -0.65 -22.59
CA LYS A 50 13.90 -2.04 -22.18
C LYS A 50 14.13 -2.19 -20.67
N ILE A 51 13.07 -2.55 -19.97
CA ILE A 51 12.99 -2.54 -18.52
C ILE A 51 13.26 -3.94 -17.95
N ILE A 52 14.06 -3.99 -16.88
CA ILE A 52 14.29 -5.19 -16.07
C ILE A 52 13.22 -5.28 -14.98
N SER A 53 12.99 -4.18 -14.27
CA SER A 53 12.03 -4.09 -13.16
C SER A 53 11.63 -2.62 -12.95
N PHE A 54 10.42 -2.38 -12.43
CA PHE A 54 9.94 -1.05 -12.10
C PHE A 54 9.05 -1.04 -10.86
N SER A 55 8.94 0.13 -10.25
CA SER A 55 8.07 0.36 -9.10
C SER A 55 7.47 1.75 -9.12
N VAL A 56 6.26 1.87 -8.58
CA VAL A 56 5.45 3.09 -8.60
C VAL A 56 4.92 3.35 -7.19
N ASP A 57 4.81 4.62 -6.82
CA ASP A 57 4.11 5.10 -5.62
C ASP A 57 3.55 6.51 -5.87
N ILE A 58 2.70 7.02 -4.96
CA ILE A 58 2.13 8.36 -5.04
C ILE A 58 2.28 9.09 -3.70
N ASP A 59 2.68 10.36 -3.75
CA ASP A 59 2.79 11.18 -2.55
C ASP A 59 1.45 11.82 -2.16
N SER A 60 1.47 12.60 -1.08
CA SER A 60 0.27 13.32 -0.58
C SER A 60 -0.18 14.45 -1.50
N ASN A 61 0.63 14.83 -2.48
CA ASN A 61 0.35 15.95 -3.41
C ASN A 61 -0.05 15.41 -4.79
N ASP A 62 -0.52 14.16 -4.85
CA ASP A 62 -0.92 13.46 -6.07
C ASP A 62 0.17 13.34 -7.15
N ARG A 63 1.45 13.46 -6.75
CA ARG A 63 2.57 13.27 -7.68
C ARG A 63 2.91 11.79 -7.74
N ILE A 64 2.92 11.23 -8.94
CA ILE A 64 3.26 9.81 -9.14
C ILE A 64 4.76 9.70 -9.29
N HIS A 65 5.37 8.91 -8.44
CA HIS A 65 6.79 8.59 -8.46
C HIS A 65 6.97 7.22 -9.07
N LEU A 66 7.88 7.10 -10.03
CA LEU A 66 8.17 5.85 -10.71
C LEU A 66 9.68 5.66 -10.77
N ILE A 67 10.13 4.44 -10.47
CA ILE A 67 11.51 4.03 -10.73
C ILE A 67 11.55 2.83 -11.66
N TYR A 68 12.60 2.74 -12.46
CA TYR A 68 12.89 1.52 -13.19
C TYR A 68 14.38 1.27 -13.34
N LEU A 69 14.74 0.00 -13.42
CA LEU A 69 16.06 -0.49 -13.80
C LEU A 69 16.02 -0.91 -15.27
N ASN A 70 16.87 -0.33 -16.11
CA ASN A 70 16.97 -0.72 -17.53
C ASN A 70 18.10 -1.74 -17.78
N ASN A 71 18.17 -2.25 -19.02
CA ASN A 71 19.21 -3.20 -19.45
C ASN A 71 20.65 -2.64 -19.50
N GLU A 72 20.85 -1.34 -19.23
CA GLU A 72 22.19 -0.73 -19.08
C GLU A 72 22.62 -0.65 -17.60
N GLY A 73 21.75 -1.10 -16.69
CA GLY A 73 21.96 -1.02 -15.25
C GLY A 73 21.59 0.33 -14.64
N LYS A 74 21.00 1.27 -15.40
CA LYS A 74 20.61 2.58 -14.85
C LYS A 74 19.31 2.46 -14.08
N ILE A 75 19.31 2.96 -12.84
CA ILE A 75 18.07 3.25 -12.10
C ILE A 75 17.63 4.67 -12.48
N ASN A 76 16.54 4.76 -13.22
CA ASN A 76 15.91 6.03 -13.57
C ASN A 76 14.74 6.30 -12.63
N TYR A 77 14.60 7.56 -12.25
CA TYR A 77 13.50 8.08 -11.44
C TYR A 77 12.69 9.06 -12.26
N TYR A 78 11.38 8.86 -12.25
CA TYR A 78 10.38 9.60 -12.98
C TYR A 78 9.40 10.20 -11.99
N LEU A 79 9.06 11.47 -12.19
CA LEU A 79 8.06 12.20 -11.41
C LEU A 79 6.98 12.71 -12.36
N TYR A 80 5.75 12.25 -12.17
CA TYR A 80 4.59 12.76 -12.87
C TYR A 80 3.91 13.84 -12.03
N SER A 81 3.78 15.03 -12.59
CA SER A 81 3.08 16.15 -11.97
C SER A 81 2.58 17.08 -13.07
N SER A 82 1.38 17.64 -12.89
CA SER A 82 0.76 18.57 -13.86
C SER A 82 0.77 18.02 -15.30
N ASN A 83 0.38 16.75 -15.46
CA ASN A 83 0.33 16.03 -16.73
C ASN A 83 1.67 15.91 -17.49
N LYS A 84 2.80 16.04 -16.79
CA LYS A 84 4.14 15.94 -17.38
C LYS A 84 5.02 15.00 -16.58
N TRP A 85 5.89 14.28 -17.28
CA TRP A 85 6.94 13.46 -16.69
C TRP A 85 8.27 14.21 -16.65
N ALA A 86 8.89 14.29 -15.47
CA ALA A 86 10.28 14.68 -15.31
C ALA A 86 11.14 13.43 -15.03
N LYS A 87 12.36 13.37 -15.60
CA LYS A 87 13.27 12.21 -15.50
C LYS A 87 14.61 12.61 -14.86
N LYS A 88 15.14 11.74 -14.01
CA LYS A 88 16.52 11.80 -13.49
C LYS A 88 17.12 10.41 -13.34
N THR A 89 18.35 10.20 -13.78
CA THR A 89 19.11 8.99 -13.46
C THR A 89 19.66 9.09 -12.04
N LEU A 90 19.36 8.12 -11.18
CA LEU A 90 19.82 8.12 -9.77
C LEU A 90 21.21 7.49 -9.62
N THR A 91 21.40 6.31 -10.21
CA THR A 91 22.65 5.55 -10.12
C THR A 91 22.73 4.57 -11.28
N GLN A 92 23.93 4.02 -11.50
CA GLN A 92 24.16 2.89 -12.38
C GLN A 92 24.66 1.70 -11.57
N LEU A 93 24.04 0.55 -11.80
CA LEU A 93 24.33 -0.72 -11.17
C LEU A 93 25.20 -1.58 -12.08
N ASP A 94 26.13 -2.33 -11.48
CA ASP A 94 26.96 -3.28 -12.21
C ASP A 94 26.20 -4.59 -12.45
N ILE A 95 25.40 -4.61 -13.51
CA ILE A 95 24.63 -5.77 -13.97
C ILE A 95 25.48 -6.83 -14.68
N LYS A 96 26.78 -6.56 -14.92
CA LYS A 96 27.69 -7.52 -15.58
C LYS A 96 28.24 -8.52 -14.57
N SER A 97 28.46 -8.10 -13.33
CA SER A 97 28.97 -8.98 -12.27
C SER A 97 27.94 -9.32 -11.19
N ASN A 98 26.76 -8.69 -11.20
CA ASN A 98 25.72 -8.92 -10.21
C ASN A 98 24.36 -9.16 -10.86
N TYR A 99 23.56 -10.00 -10.21
CA TYR A 99 22.14 -10.14 -10.48
C TYR A 99 21.35 -9.25 -9.51
N TYR A 100 20.37 -8.49 -10.00
CA TYR A 100 19.53 -7.60 -9.21
C TYR A 100 18.08 -8.02 -9.29
N ASN A 101 17.35 -7.84 -8.18
CA ASN A 101 15.95 -8.20 -8.10
C ASN A 101 15.18 -7.45 -7.00
N TYR A 102 13.85 -7.50 -7.06
CA TYR A 102 12.93 -6.83 -6.13
C TYR A 102 13.17 -5.32 -6.04
N LEU A 103 13.23 -4.62 -7.18
CA LEU A 103 13.27 -3.16 -7.16
C LEU A 103 11.92 -2.63 -6.65
N THR A 104 11.92 -1.99 -5.50
CA THR A 104 10.70 -1.45 -4.87
C THR A 104 10.91 0.01 -4.48
N LEU A 105 9.91 0.83 -4.78
CA LEU A 105 9.79 2.21 -4.36
C LEU A 105 8.74 2.31 -3.25
N LYS A 106 9.03 3.09 -2.21
CA LYS A 106 8.02 3.53 -1.26
C LYS A 106 8.28 4.96 -0.82
N LEU A 107 7.23 5.75 -0.75
CA LEU A 107 7.22 7.11 -0.23
C LEU A 107 6.69 7.06 1.19
N ASN A 108 7.41 7.69 2.11
CA ASN A 108 6.89 7.94 3.44
C ASN A 108 7.27 9.36 3.88
N LYS A 109 6.26 10.16 4.22
CA LYS A 109 6.44 11.59 4.54
C LYS A 109 7.20 12.29 3.39
N GLU A 110 8.33 12.93 3.69
CA GLU A 110 9.18 13.62 2.70
C GLU A 110 10.29 12.73 2.11
N SER A 111 10.35 11.45 2.50
CA SER A 111 11.43 10.54 2.16
C SER A 111 11.05 9.58 1.04
N VAL A 112 11.99 9.35 0.13
CA VAL A 112 11.89 8.35 -0.93
C VAL A 112 12.75 7.16 -0.55
N HIS A 113 12.14 5.99 -0.39
CA HIS A 113 12.83 4.76 -0.06
C HIS A 113 12.86 3.84 -1.29
N ILE A 114 14.05 3.45 -1.72
CA ILE A 114 14.25 2.52 -2.82
C ILE A 114 14.98 1.30 -2.28
N PHE A 115 14.38 0.13 -2.47
CA PHE A 115 14.97 -1.14 -2.10
C PHE A 115 15.27 -1.97 -3.33
N PHE A 116 16.37 -2.68 -3.30
CA PHE A 116 16.64 -3.78 -4.22
C PHE A 116 17.58 -4.78 -3.57
N SER A 117 17.49 -6.03 -4.02
CA SER A 117 18.38 -7.10 -3.62
C SER A 117 19.37 -7.41 -4.73
N PHE A 118 20.59 -7.78 -4.38
CA PHE A 118 21.57 -8.22 -5.36
C PHE A 118 22.44 -9.35 -4.84
N SER A 119 22.97 -10.15 -5.77
CA SER A 119 23.93 -11.22 -5.52
C SER A 119 25.00 -11.20 -6.59
N ASN A 120 26.23 -11.50 -6.20
CA ASN A 120 27.33 -11.65 -7.16
C ASN A 120 27.12 -12.90 -8.03
N LEU A 121 27.45 -12.82 -9.32
CA LEU A 121 27.29 -13.95 -10.25
C LEU A 121 28.20 -15.15 -9.94
N VAL A 122 29.33 -14.93 -9.27
CA VAL A 122 30.27 -15.96 -8.79
C VAL A 122 29.72 -16.66 -7.55
N ASN A 123 29.16 -15.90 -6.61
CA ASN A 123 28.54 -16.45 -5.39
C ASN A 123 27.05 -16.11 -5.31
N LYS A 124 26.25 -16.87 -6.07
CA LYS A 124 24.79 -16.69 -6.17
C LYS A 124 24.00 -16.98 -4.89
N LYS A 125 24.67 -17.48 -3.85
CA LYS A 125 24.04 -17.81 -2.57
C LYS A 125 24.03 -16.63 -1.61
N VAL A 126 24.93 -15.67 -1.76
CA VAL A 126 25.03 -14.52 -0.84
C VAL A 126 24.32 -13.32 -1.44
N TRP A 127 23.23 -12.94 -0.79
CA TRP A 127 22.40 -11.82 -1.17
C TRP A 127 22.58 -10.65 -0.22
N THR A 128 22.45 -9.44 -0.74
CA THR A 128 22.40 -8.21 0.06
C THR A 128 21.17 -7.43 -0.34
N ILE A 129 20.37 -7.02 0.64
CA ILE A 129 19.31 -6.02 0.44
C ILE A 129 19.94 -4.65 0.63
N GLN A 130 19.73 -3.78 -0.35
CA GLN A 130 20.26 -2.44 -0.41
C GLN A 130 19.11 -1.43 -0.29
N HIS A 131 19.33 -0.41 0.52
CA HIS A 131 18.39 0.66 0.81
C HIS A 131 18.98 1.99 0.32
N LEU A 132 18.35 2.61 -0.66
CA LEU A 132 18.65 3.97 -1.11
C LEU A 132 17.58 4.90 -0.53
N ILE A 133 18.01 5.91 0.22
CA ILE A 133 17.13 6.89 0.87
C ILE A 133 17.35 8.25 0.21
N GLY A 134 16.30 8.84 -0.34
CA GLY A 134 16.29 10.17 -0.91
C GLY A 134 15.54 11.16 -0.02
N THR A 135 16.19 12.26 0.40
CA THR A 135 15.54 13.38 1.11
C THR A 135 16.01 14.71 0.52
N LYS A 136 15.09 15.54 0.00
CA LYS A 136 15.39 16.88 -0.53
C LYS A 136 16.57 16.91 -1.52
N GLY A 137 16.65 15.90 -2.40
CA GLY A 137 17.69 15.79 -3.42
C GLY A 137 18.99 15.10 -2.99
N ASN A 138 19.19 14.86 -1.70
CA ASN A 138 20.32 14.06 -1.19
C ASN A 138 19.96 12.58 -1.18
N TRP A 139 20.88 11.74 -1.62
CA TRP A 139 20.70 10.29 -1.68
C TRP A 139 21.76 9.58 -0.85
N GLU A 140 21.33 8.72 0.05
CA GLU A 140 22.19 7.88 0.87
C GLU A 140 21.98 6.41 0.50
N LYS A 141 23.08 5.64 0.47
CA LYS A 141 23.07 4.22 0.11
C LYS A 141 23.54 3.39 1.30
N ILE A 142 22.67 2.52 1.80
CA ILE A 142 22.88 1.73 3.00
C ILE A 142 22.68 0.25 2.67
N ASN A 143 23.56 -0.62 3.18
CA ASN A 143 23.31 -2.06 3.16
C ASN A 143 22.38 -2.40 4.32
N ALA A 144 21.19 -2.92 4.02
CA ALA A 144 20.22 -3.28 5.04
C ALA A 144 20.64 -4.55 5.77
N ILE A 145 20.90 -5.61 5.00
CA ILE A 145 21.33 -6.90 5.53
C ILE A 145 21.99 -7.73 4.42
N SER A 146 22.96 -8.57 4.78
CA SER A 146 23.52 -9.61 3.92
C SER A 146 23.22 -10.98 4.50
N PHE A 147 22.80 -11.92 3.66
CA PHE A 147 22.34 -13.24 4.09
C PHE A 147 22.54 -14.29 3.01
N THR A 148 22.47 -15.56 3.40
CA THR A 148 22.49 -16.68 2.48
C THR A 148 21.08 -17.03 2.04
N SER A 149 20.85 -17.19 0.74
CA SER A 149 19.62 -17.76 0.18
C SER A 149 19.85 -19.21 -0.27
N SER A 150 18.75 -19.94 -0.44
CA SER A 150 18.76 -21.24 -1.11
C SER A 150 18.87 -21.07 -2.63
N LYS A 151 18.45 -22.08 -3.41
CA LYS A 151 18.35 -21.95 -4.87
C LYS A 151 17.28 -20.95 -5.31
N MET A 152 16.32 -20.65 -4.43
CA MET A 152 15.27 -19.69 -4.72
C MET A 152 15.75 -18.26 -4.53
N MET A 153 15.21 -17.38 -5.37
CA MET A 153 15.47 -15.95 -5.27
C MET A 153 14.83 -15.42 -3.99
N PRO A 154 15.60 -14.72 -3.13
CA PRO A 154 15.07 -14.32 -1.85
C PRO A 154 13.98 -13.27 -2.02
N LEU A 155 12.94 -13.40 -1.20
CA LEU A 155 11.79 -12.54 -1.17
C LEU A 155 11.87 -11.69 0.08
N TYR A 156 11.48 -10.43 -0.01
CA TYR A 156 11.31 -9.60 1.17
C TYR A 156 10.11 -8.69 1.01
N SER A 157 9.55 -8.29 2.13
CA SER A 157 8.52 -7.25 2.23
C SER A 157 8.89 -6.32 3.37
N PHE A 158 8.41 -5.09 3.29
CA PHE A 158 8.63 -4.10 4.32
C PHE A 158 7.42 -3.18 4.45
N ASP A 159 7.29 -2.57 5.61
CA ASP A 159 6.24 -1.60 5.92
C ASP A 159 6.72 -0.63 7.01
N PHE A 160 6.03 0.50 7.16
CA PHE A 160 6.41 1.60 8.03
C PHE A 160 5.51 1.66 9.27
N ASP A 161 6.11 1.97 10.42
CA ASP A 161 5.38 2.45 11.58
C ASP A 161 5.13 3.96 11.52
N ARG A 162 4.37 4.51 12.48
CA ARG A 162 4.11 5.96 12.54
C ARG A 162 5.37 6.81 12.72
N PHE A 163 6.43 6.22 13.26
CA PHE A 163 7.73 6.86 13.51
C PHE A 163 8.68 6.77 12.32
N ASP A 164 8.21 6.31 11.16
CA ASP A 164 9.01 6.12 9.95
C ASP A 164 10.10 5.04 10.09
N ASN A 165 10.02 4.20 11.13
CA ASN A 165 10.84 3.00 11.18
C ASN A 165 10.35 2.02 10.13
N ILE A 166 11.29 1.32 9.49
CA ILE A 166 10.98 0.36 8.44
C ILE A 166 11.12 -1.02 9.04
N HIS A 167 10.05 -1.79 9.02
CA HIS A 167 10.02 -3.18 9.45
C HIS A 167 10.11 -4.07 8.23
N MET A 168 10.99 -5.07 8.23
CA MET A 168 11.24 -5.91 7.07
C MET A 168 11.26 -7.39 7.44
N LEU A 169 10.57 -8.20 6.63
CA LEU A 169 10.70 -9.65 6.63
C LEU A 169 11.39 -10.10 5.36
N TYR A 170 12.26 -11.10 5.47
CA TYR A 170 12.91 -11.69 4.31
C TYR A 170 13.11 -13.20 4.47
N THR A 171 13.16 -13.90 3.35
CA THR A 171 13.52 -15.32 3.31
C THR A 171 15.04 -15.48 3.29
N SER A 172 15.54 -16.44 4.07
CA SER A 172 16.95 -16.81 4.07
C SER A 172 17.13 -18.31 4.25
N ASN A 173 18.36 -18.77 4.14
CA ASN A 173 18.79 -20.13 4.38
C ASN A 173 19.76 -20.14 5.56
N LEU A 174 19.35 -20.74 6.68
CA LEU A 174 20.13 -20.86 7.90
C LEU A 174 20.46 -22.33 8.13
N GLU A 175 21.74 -22.68 8.02
CA GLU A 175 22.26 -24.04 8.26
C GLU A 175 21.59 -25.13 7.38
N GLY A 176 21.10 -24.76 6.19
CA GLY A 176 20.43 -25.68 5.27
C GLY A 176 18.90 -25.61 5.31
N SER A 177 18.32 -25.05 6.37
CA SER A 177 16.87 -24.89 6.51
C SER A 177 16.41 -23.52 6.00
N GLN A 178 15.20 -23.44 5.44
CA GLN A 178 14.60 -22.15 5.09
C GLN A 178 14.14 -21.42 6.33
N ALA A 179 14.38 -20.12 6.36
CA ALA A 179 14.04 -19.25 7.47
C ALA A 179 13.28 -18.01 7.01
N ILE A 180 12.38 -17.54 7.87
CA ILE A 180 11.86 -16.18 7.83
C ILE A 180 12.61 -15.39 8.90
N GLN A 181 13.23 -14.30 8.50
CA GLN A 181 13.95 -13.41 9.39
C GLN A 181 13.35 -12.01 9.37
N TYR A 182 13.47 -11.33 10.51
CA TYR A 182 12.99 -9.97 10.73
C TYR A 182 14.15 -9.04 11.02
N VAL A 183 14.11 -7.86 10.43
CA VAL A 183 15.03 -6.75 10.71
C VAL A 183 14.26 -5.44 10.63
N TYR A 184 14.76 -4.40 11.29
CA TYR A 184 14.16 -3.07 11.20
C TYR A 184 15.20 -1.97 11.01
N PHE A 185 14.77 -0.87 10.39
CA PHE A 185 15.48 0.38 10.25
C PHE A 185 14.95 1.38 11.25
N ASN A 186 15.84 1.97 12.04
CA ASN A 186 15.49 3.07 12.92
C ASN A 186 15.68 4.39 12.18
N SER A 187 14.58 5.12 11.94
CA SER A 187 14.58 6.38 11.18
C SER A 187 15.42 7.48 11.82
N SER A 188 15.37 7.56 13.16
CA SER A 188 16.05 8.60 13.94
C SER A 188 17.57 8.46 13.89
N SER A 189 18.09 7.24 13.96
CA SER A 189 19.52 6.94 13.88
C SER A 189 20.01 6.64 12.46
N LYS A 190 19.08 6.53 11.50
CA LYS A 190 19.31 6.11 10.11
C LYS A 190 20.11 4.81 9.98
N LYS A 191 19.80 3.82 10.83
CA LYS A 191 20.53 2.55 10.88
C LYS A 191 19.60 1.35 10.86
N TRP A 192 20.02 0.32 10.14
CA TRP A 192 19.42 -1.01 10.22
C TRP A 192 19.95 -1.75 11.45
N CYS A 193 19.07 -2.49 12.13
CA CYS A 193 19.47 -3.48 13.13
C CYS A 193 20.35 -4.53 12.46
N GLN A 194 21.55 -4.76 12.99
CA GLN A 194 22.51 -5.70 12.39
C GLN A 194 22.30 -7.16 12.84
N VAL A 195 21.43 -7.37 13.84
CA VAL A 195 21.13 -8.69 14.38
C VAL A 195 19.69 -9.04 13.98
N PRO A 196 19.48 -9.82 12.91
CA PRO A 196 18.14 -10.22 12.49
C PRO A 196 17.53 -11.19 13.51
N GLN A 197 16.23 -11.04 13.76
CA GLN A 197 15.47 -11.94 14.60
C GLN A 197 14.93 -13.11 13.77
N LEU A 198 15.05 -14.34 14.29
CA LEU A 198 14.45 -15.51 13.66
C LEU A 198 12.94 -15.55 13.95
N ILE A 199 12.13 -15.56 12.90
CA ILE A 199 10.66 -15.66 12.99
C ILE A 199 10.21 -17.11 12.83
N ALA A 200 10.77 -17.82 11.86
CA ALA A 200 10.50 -19.23 11.61
C ALA A 200 11.70 -19.91 10.96
N LYS A 201 11.88 -21.21 11.24
CA LYS A 201 12.86 -22.10 10.59
C LYS A 201 12.17 -23.42 10.30
N THR A 202 12.32 -23.93 9.07
CA THR A 202 11.75 -25.22 8.66
C THR A 202 12.58 -25.84 7.55
N GLU A 203 12.53 -27.16 7.44
CA GLU A 203 13.11 -27.92 6.32
C GLU A 203 12.26 -27.78 5.04
N LEU A 204 11.00 -27.35 5.19
CA LEU A 204 10.11 -27.03 4.07
C LEU A 204 10.45 -25.67 3.43
N ILE A 205 9.81 -25.36 2.30
CA ILE A 205 10.03 -24.07 1.63
C ILE A 205 9.15 -23.01 2.26
N ASN A 206 9.78 -22.03 2.92
CA ASN A 206 9.14 -20.77 3.30
C ASN A 206 9.15 -19.81 2.10
N THR A 207 8.01 -19.21 1.77
CA THR A 207 7.89 -18.26 0.66
C THR A 207 6.90 -17.13 0.97
N ASN A 208 6.94 -16.09 0.12
CA ASN A 208 6.11 -14.90 0.17
C ASN A 208 5.95 -14.31 1.59
N PRO A 209 7.04 -13.87 2.24
CA PRO A 209 6.93 -13.14 3.48
C PRO A 209 6.22 -11.81 3.21
N GLN A 210 5.14 -11.56 3.92
CA GLN A 210 4.40 -10.30 3.94
C GLN A 210 4.43 -9.72 5.34
N ILE A 211 4.65 -8.42 5.41
CA ILE A 211 4.60 -7.65 6.64
C ILE A 211 3.57 -6.54 6.50
N LEU A 212 2.82 -6.32 7.57
CA LEU A 212 1.88 -5.21 7.72
C LEU A 212 2.09 -4.61 9.10
N VAL A 213 2.30 -3.30 9.18
CA VAL A 213 2.27 -2.55 10.43
C VAL A 213 0.89 -1.90 10.52
N ASP A 214 0.07 -2.30 11.48
CA ASP A 214 -1.29 -1.77 11.62
C ASP A 214 -1.30 -0.31 12.12
N LEU A 215 -2.49 0.30 12.15
CA LEU A 215 -2.70 1.67 12.66
C LEU A 215 -2.42 1.82 14.18
N LYS A 216 -2.15 0.72 14.90
CA LYS A 216 -1.75 0.70 16.31
C LYS A 216 -0.25 0.38 16.49
N ASP A 217 0.51 0.36 15.40
CA ASP A 217 1.92 -0.05 15.31
C ASP A 217 2.20 -1.50 15.75
N ASN A 218 1.20 -2.38 15.74
CA ASN A 218 1.47 -3.81 15.81
C ASN A 218 2.02 -4.28 14.46
N ILE A 219 2.97 -5.21 14.52
CA ILE A 219 3.61 -5.77 13.34
C ILE A 219 3.04 -7.16 13.10
N HIS A 220 2.56 -7.39 11.89
CA HIS A 220 1.99 -8.66 11.47
C HIS A 220 2.88 -9.28 10.40
N ALA A 221 3.20 -10.55 10.57
CA ALA A 221 4.00 -11.36 9.68
C ALA A 221 3.14 -12.50 9.13
N LEU A 222 2.97 -12.55 7.82
CA LEU A 222 2.27 -13.61 7.10
C LEU A 222 3.24 -14.25 6.10
N TRP A 223 3.34 -15.57 6.07
CA TRP A 223 4.14 -16.26 5.05
C TRP A 223 3.50 -17.60 4.67
N LEU A 224 3.99 -18.20 3.60
CA LEU A 224 3.55 -19.51 3.14
C LEU A 224 4.61 -20.56 3.43
N VAL A 225 4.16 -21.73 3.86
CA VAL A 225 4.98 -22.95 3.95
C VAL A 225 4.48 -23.92 2.89
N HIS A 226 5.39 -24.39 2.04
CA HIS A 226 5.08 -25.39 1.02
C HIS A 226 5.02 -26.78 1.65
N ASP A 227 3.84 -27.39 1.63
CA ASP A 227 3.55 -28.71 2.19
C ASP A 227 2.94 -29.61 1.09
N GLY A 228 3.78 -30.43 0.46
CA GLY A 228 3.39 -31.24 -0.69
C GLY A 228 3.01 -30.40 -1.91
N ASN A 229 1.74 -30.41 -2.29
CA ASN A 229 1.20 -29.61 -3.41
C ASN A 229 0.45 -28.36 -2.94
N LEU A 230 0.40 -28.10 -1.63
CA LEU A 230 -0.38 -27.03 -1.03
C LEU A 230 0.55 -26.02 -0.37
N PHE A 231 0.17 -24.74 -0.41
CA PHE A 231 0.80 -23.71 0.41
C PHE A 231 -0.07 -23.44 1.63
N LYS A 232 0.48 -23.69 2.83
CA LYS A 232 -0.19 -23.37 4.09
C LYS A 232 0.26 -22.01 4.60
N ALA A 233 -0.69 -21.13 4.87
CA ALA A 233 -0.37 -19.83 5.47
C ALA A 233 0.01 -19.97 6.95
N LYS A 234 0.98 -19.18 7.36
CA LYS A 234 1.47 -19.06 8.73
C LYS A 234 1.50 -17.59 9.13
N TYR A 235 1.13 -17.32 10.37
CA TYR A 235 0.96 -15.98 10.88
C TYR A 235 1.63 -15.80 12.23
N LYS A 236 2.34 -14.69 12.38
CA LYS A 236 2.83 -14.19 13.66
C LYS A 236 2.50 -12.71 13.81
N HIS A 237 2.30 -12.26 15.03
CA HIS A 237 2.23 -10.83 15.32
C HIS A 237 3.22 -10.45 16.43
N TYR A 238 3.56 -9.17 16.47
CA TYR A 238 4.43 -8.55 17.44
C TYR A 238 3.77 -7.26 17.91
N SER A 239 3.54 -7.15 19.22
CA SER A 239 2.95 -5.94 19.81
C SER A 239 3.99 -5.19 20.65
N GLY A 240 3.99 -3.86 20.51
CA GLY A 240 4.78 -2.96 21.35
C GLY A 240 4.15 -2.67 22.72
N LEU A 241 2.94 -3.15 22.96
CA LEU A 241 2.13 -2.85 24.16
C LEU A 241 1.63 -4.12 24.86
N GLY A 242 1.22 -3.98 26.12
CA GLY A 242 0.59 -5.05 26.91
C GLY A 242 1.57 -6.10 27.47
N ILE A 243 1.00 -7.22 27.97
CA ILE A 243 1.72 -8.34 28.61
C ILE A 243 2.72 -9.01 27.66
N ASN A 244 2.49 -8.86 26.35
CA ASN A 244 3.21 -9.55 25.29
C ASN A 244 4.24 -8.66 24.59
N LYS A 245 4.55 -7.52 25.22
CA LYS A 245 5.41 -6.49 24.67
C LYS A 245 6.74 -7.07 24.18
N ASN A 246 7.09 -6.71 22.96
CA ASN A 246 8.35 -7.02 22.32
C ASN A 246 8.59 -8.52 22.02
N THR A 247 7.53 -9.33 21.89
CA THR A 247 7.65 -10.75 21.56
C THR A 247 6.79 -11.11 20.35
N TRP A 248 7.32 -11.97 19.47
CA TRP A 248 6.54 -12.55 18.37
C TRP A 248 5.69 -13.71 18.88
N ARG A 249 4.42 -13.74 18.49
CA ARG A 249 3.47 -14.80 18.83
C ARG A 249 2.91 -15.44 17.58
N GLU A 250 2.94 -16.76 17.52
CA GLU A 250 2.29 -17.53 16.46
C GLU A 250 0.84 -17.72 16.83
N GLU A 251 -0.05 -17.36 15.89
CA GLU A 251 -1.47 -17.66 16.04
C GLU A 251 -1.88 -18.70 15.01
N THR A 252 -2.80 -19.57 15.41
CA THR A 252 -3.36 -20.57 14.52
C THR A 252 -4.34 -19.90 13.59
N LEU A 253 -4.02 -19.86 12.29
CA LEU A 253 -5.01 -19.57 11.27
C LEU A 253 -5.87 -20.82 11.03
N TYR A 254 -7.13 -20.62 10.67
CA TYR A 254 -7.91 -21.65 9.98
C TYR A 254 -7.13 -22.15 8.77
N GLU A 255 -7.36 -23.39 8.33
CA GLU A 255 -6.58 -24.04 7.27
C GLU A 255 -6.65 -23.29 5.94
N LEU A 256 -5.77 -22.28 5.82
CA LEU A 256 -5.72 -21.37 4.70
C LEU A 256 -4.71 -21.93 3.70
N TYR A 257 -5.27 -22.54 2.66
CA TYR A 257 -4.52 -23.01 1.51
C TYR A 257 -4.52 -21.96 0.40
N SER A 258 -3.49 -22.01 -0.43
CA SER A 258 -3.32 -21.17 -1.61
C SER A 258 -2.81 -22.04 -2.74
N ASP A 259 -3.34 -21.84 -3.95
CA ASP A 259 -2.80 -22.48 -5.15
C ASP A 259 -1.59 -21.70 -5.68
N SER A 260 -1.86 -20.62 -6.42
CA SER A 260 -0.85 -19.87 -7.20
C SER A 260 -0.74 -18.40 -6.84
N LEU A 261 -1.79 -17.80 -6.27
CA LEU A 261 -1.80 -16.41 -5.83
C LEU A 261 -1.59 -16.35 -4.33
N HIS A 262 -0.56 -15.62 -3.93
CA HIS A 262 -0.21 -15.52 -2.53
C HIS A 262 -1.31 -14.81 -1.72
N PRO A 263 -1.61 -15.25 -0.48
CA PRO A 263 -2.50 -14.55 0.41
C PRO A 263 -2.08 -13.09 0.61
N VAL A 264 -3.04 -12.23 0.89
CA VAL A 264 -2.82 -10.80 1.09
C VAL A 264 -3.36 -10.40 2.45
N ILE A 265 -2.49 -9.85 3.30
CA ILE A 265 -2.88 -9.22 4.56
C ILE A 265 -3.08 -7.71 4.38
N PHE A 266 -4.13 -7.16 4.97
CA PHE A 266 -4.42 -5.73 4.97
C PHE A 266 -5.25 -5.33 6.19
N GLN A 267 -5.31 -4.04 6.47
CA GLN A 267 -6.21 -3.47 7.46
C GLN A 267 -7.32 -2.70 6.77
N TYR A 268 -8.55 -2.88 7.25
CA TYR A 268 -9.69 -2.08 6.82
C TYR A 268 -10.54 -1.74 8.03
N LYS A 269 -10.72 -0.44 8.27
CA LYS A 269 -11.28 0.10 9.51
C LYS A 269 -10.52 -0.47 10.73
N ASP A 270 -11.25 -0.94 11.72
CA ASP A 270 -10.68 -1.50 12.95
C ASP A 270 -10.41 -3.01 12.88
N SER A 271 -10.42 -3.62 11.68
CA SER A 271 -10.15 -5.04 11.51
C SER A 271 -8.96 -5.34 10.60
N LEU A 272 -8.23 -6.40 10.94
CA LEU A 272 -7.25 -7.02 10.07
C LEU A 272 -7.92 -8.10 9.25
N ASN A 273 -7.50 -8.22 8.00
CA ASN A 273 -8.09 -9.16 7.07
C ASN A 273 -6.98 -9.89 6.30
N ILE A 274 -7.18 -11.18 6.04
CA ILE A 274 -6.34 -11.99 5.16
C ILE A 274 -7.23 -12.57 4.09
N LEU A 275 -6.95 -12.24 2.83
CA LEU A 275 -7.58 -12.86 1.67
C LEU A 275 -6.68 -13.95 1.11
N SER A 276 -7.26 -15.08 0.73
CA SER A 276 -6.58 -16.15 -0.02
C SER A 276 -7.47 -16.64 -1.15
N ILE A 277 -6.85 -17.14 -2.22
CA ILE A 277 -7.55 -17.77 -3.34
C ILE A 277 -7.12 -19.24 -3.45
N PHE A 278 -8.09 -20.14 -3.41
CA PHE A 278 -7.88 -21.57 -3.58
C PHE A 278 -9.02 -22.17 -4.40
N LYS A 279 -8.71 -22.89 -5.48
CA LYS A 279 -9.70 -23.53 -6.37
C LYS A 279 -10.85 -22.60 -6.81
N ASN A 280 -10.54 -21.33 -7.08
CA ASN A 280 -11.48 -20.26 -7.44
C ASN A 280 -12.42 -19.81 -6.32
N GLU A 281 -12.11 -20.18 -5.08
CA GLU A 281 -12.76 -19.65 -3.89
C GLU A 281 -11.86 -18.59 -3.26
N ILE A 282 -12.42 -17.42 -2.98
CA ILE A 282 -11.78 -16.38 -2.16
C ILE A 282 -12.24 -16.60 -0.73
N THR A 283 -11.31 -16.93 0.15
CA THR A 283 -11.55 -16.99 1.58
C THR A 283 -11.06 -15.70 2.23
N CYS A 284 -11.88 -15.11 3.10
CA CYS A 284 -11.51 -13.98 3.93
C CYS A 284 -11.45 -14.40 5.41
N LEU A 285 -10.29 -14.26 6.03
CA LEU A 285 -10.15 -14.33 7.48
C LEU A 285 -10.14 -12.91 8.04
N THR A 286 -10.88 -12.66 9.10
CA THR A 286 -10.94 -11.36 9.76
C THR A 286 -10.55 -11.48 11.23
N SER A 287 -9.84 -10.48 11.73
CA SER A 287 -9.54 -10.31 13.14
C SER A 287 -9.98 -8.92 13.58
N ASN A 288 -10.84 -8.87 14.60
CA ASN A 288 -11.35 -7.64 15.21
C ASN A 288 -10.56 -7.21 16.45
N ASP A 289 -9.47 -7.92 16.75
CA ASP A 289 -8.62 -7.71 17.92
C ASP A 289 -7.15 -7.57 17.52
N TYR A 290 -6.88 -7.05 16.32
CA TYR A 290 -5.51 -6.80 15.84
C TYR A 290 -4.63 -8.06 15.78
N GLY A 291 -5.23 -9.20 15.46
CA GLY A 291 -4.54 -10.42 15.09
C GLY A 291 -4.39 -11.45 16.19
N PHE A 292 -5.03 -11.27 17.36
CA PHE A 292 -5.02 -12.28 18.42
C PHE A 292 -5.94 -13.45 18.08
N HIS A 293 -7.12 -13.17 17.53
CA HIS A 293 -8.06 -14.19 17.07
C HIS A 293 -8.50 -13.90 15.64
N TRP A 294 -8.64 -14.97 14.87
CA TRP A 294 -9.11 -14.93 13.49
C TRP A 294 -10.43 -15.67 13.40
N SER A 295 -11.38 -15.15 12.65
CA SER A 295 -12.61 -15.82 12.24
C SER A 295 -12.64 -15.92 10.73
N GLN A 296 -13.11 -17.07 10.21
CA GLN A 296 -13.42 -17.18 8.79
C GLN A 296 -14.76 -16.50 8.52
N ASN A 297 -14.76 -15.54 7.60
CA ASN A 297 -15.98 -14.93 7.07
C ASN A 297 -16.46 -15.69 5.82
N ASP A 298 -17.41 -15.11 5.10
CA ASP A 298 -17.96 -15.65 3.87
C ASP A 298 -16.87 -16.02 2.84
N THR A 299 -17.13 -17.13 2.15
CA THR A 299 -16.34 -17.56 1.00
C THR A 299 -17.01 -17.05 -0.28
N TYR A 300 -16.22 -16.47 -1.18
CA TYR A 300 -16.70 -15.95 -2.45
C TYR A 300 -16.24 -16.83 -3.62
N TYR A 301 -17.13 -17.09 -4.58
CA TYR A 301 -16.79 -17.88 -5.77
C TYR A 301 -16.41 -16.99 -6.95
N ILE A 302 -15.33 -17.35 -7.63
CA ILE A 302 -14.87 -16.70 -8.85
C ILE A 302 -15.23 -17.57 -10.05
N ASN A 303 -15.65 -16.94 -11.15
CA ASN A 303 -15.86 -17.64 -12.41
C ASN A 303 -14.53 -18.25 -12.90
N LYS A 304 -14.58 -19.52 -13.34
CA LYS A 304 -13.42 -20.27 -13.85
C LYS A 304 -12.73 -19.59 -15.03
N GLU A 305 -13.45 -18.77 -15.79
CA GLU A 305 -12.93 -18.08 -16.96
C GLU A 305 -12.20 -16.77 -16.63
N SER A 306 -12.42 -16.24 -15.41
CA SER A 306 -11.86 -14.95 -15.01
C SER A 306 -10.36 -15.01 -14.81
N LYS A 307 -9.67 -14.00 -15.34
CA LYS A 307 -8.24 -13.84 -15.12
C LYS A 307 -8.00 -12.98 -13.89
N ILE A 308 -7.37 -13.59 -12.89
CA ILE A 308 -6.99 -12.92 -11.64
C ILE A 308 -5.47 -12.75 -11.62
N CYS A 309 -5.01 -11.56 -11.23
CA CYS A 309 -3.62 -11.32 -10.89
C CYS A 309 -3.52 -10.56 -9.56
N SER A 310 -2.31 -10.46 -9.01
CA SER A 310 -2.04 -9.58 -7.87
C SER A 310 -1.55 -8.23 -8.40
N ALA A 311 -2.03 -7.14 -7.81
CA ALA A 311 -1.57 -5.79 -8.08
C ALA A 311 -1.20 -5.10 -6.76
N LYS A 312 -0.24 -4.18 -6.81
CA LYS A 312 -0.06 -3.23 -5.71
C LYS A 312 -1.12 -2.14 -5.84
N TYR A 313 -1.82 -1.84 -4.76
CA TYR A 313 -2.87 -0.82 -4.72
C TYR A 313 -2.39 0.34 -3.85
N ILE A 314 -2.37 1.54 -4.42
CA ILE A 314 -1.72 2.71 -3.84
C ILE A 314 -2.66 3.90 -3.93
N ILE A 315 -2.89 4.58 -2.82
CA ILE A 315 -3.79 5.74 -2.72
C ILE A 315 -3.04 6.92 -2.11
N SER A 316 -3.24 8.13 -2.63
CA SER A 316 -2.68 9.37 -2.05
C SER A 316 -3.48 9.91 -0.86
N SER A 317 -4.81 9.77 -0.90
CA SER A 317 -5.74 10.32 0.09
C SER A 317 -5.36 9.96 1.54
N THR A 318 -5.17 11.01 2.35
CA THR A 318 -4.81 10.89 3.77
C THR A 318 -5.96 10.38 4.63
N SER A 319 -7.22 10.67 4.28
CA SER A 319 -8.39 10.15 4.98
C SER A 319 -8.48 8.63 4.86
N ASP A 320 -8.18 8.11 3.67
CA ASP A 320 -8.21 6.68 3.41
C ASP A 320 -7.02 5.98 4.07
N ARG A 321 -5.82 6.56 4.05
CA ARG A 321 -4.65 5.99 4.75
C ARG A 321 -4.87 5.82 6.25
N ASN A 322 -5.73 6.63 6.86
CA ASN A 322 -6.07 6.55 8.28
C ASN A 322 -7.15 5.50 8.58
N MET A 323 -7.87 5.01 7.58
CA MET A 323 -8.92 4.01 7.75
C MET A 323 -8.54 2.65 7.17
N GLN A 324 -7.58 2.59 6.25
CA GLN A 324 -7.24 1.36 5.53
C GLN A 324 -5.77 1.32 5.15
N LYS A 325 -5.21 0.11 5.16
CA LYS A 325 -3.83 -0.15 4.78
C LYS A 325 -3.77 -1.37 3.86
N PHE A 326 -3.70 -1.11 2.57
CA PHE A 326 -3.53 -2.11 1.52
C PHE A 326 -2.13 -2.00 0.91
N ASN A 327 -1.41 -3.11 0.84
CA ASN A 327 -0.16 -3.20 0.08
C ASN A 327 -0.36 -3.90 -1.26
N HIS A 328 -1.20 -4.93 -1.27
CA HIS A 328 -1.55 -5.71 -2.46
C HIS A 328 -3.07 -5.91 -2.49
N VAL A 329 -3.59 -6.21 -3.68
CA VAL A 329 -4.99 -6.58 -3.92
C VAL A 329 -5.03 -7.67 -4.99
N TYR A 330 -6.14 -8.41 -5.04
CA TYR A 330 -6.45 -9.24 -6.19
C TYR A 330 -7.20 -8.42 -7.22
N LEU A 331 -6.73 -8.49 -8.47
CA LEU A 331 -7.29 -7.78 -9.62
C LEU A 331 -7.93 -8.80 -10.55
N LEU A 332 -9.24 -8.72 -10.70
CA LEU A 332 -9.96 -9.37 -11.79
C LEU A 332 -9.82 -8.48 -13.02
N LEU A 333 -9.05 -8.93 -14.02
CA LEU A 333 -8.69 -8.12 -15.18
C LEU A 333 -9.89 -7.68 -16.02
N ASP A 334 -10.97 -8.46 -16.00
CA ASP A 334 -12.19 -8.18 -16.75
C ASP A 334 -13.10 -7.15 -16.05
N SER A 335 -12.75 -6.72 -14.83
CA SER A 335 -13.60 -5.87 -13.97
C SER A 335 -12.82 -4.78 -13.22
N ILE A 336 -11.76 -4.24 -13.82
CA ILE A 336 -10.98 -3.13 -13.25
C ILE A 336 -11.87 -1.94 -12.86
N PRO A 337 -12.84 -1.48 -13.69
CA PRO A 337 -13.74 -0.38 -13.28
C PRO A 337 -14.53 -0.67 -12.01
N CYS A 338 -14.86 -1.94 -11.72
CA CYS A 338 -15.56 -2.30 -10.49
C CYS A 338 -14.65 -2.16 -9.27
N LEU A 339 -13.40 -2.65 -9.37
CA LEU A 339 -12.39 -2.45 -8.32
C LEU A 339 -12.22 -0.97 -7.97
N LEU A 340 -12.13 -0.13 -8.99
CA LEU A 340 -11.90 1.30 -8.81
C LEU A 340 -13.14 2.03 -8.24
N LYS A 341 -14.36 1.57 -8.55
CA LYS A 341 -15.60 2.18 -8.04
C LYS A 341 -15.93 1.80 -6.59
N SER A 342 -15.78 0.53 -6.24
CA SER A 342 -16.24 0.02 -4.94
C SER A 342 -15.11 -0.23 -3.94
N GLY A 343 -13.85 -0.19 -4.38
CA GLY A 343 -12.69 -0.50 -3.57
C GLY A 343 -12.47 -2.02 -3.43
N PRO A 344 -11.31 -2.45 -2.90
CA PRO A 344 -10.88 -3.85 -2.98
C PRO A 344 -11.85 -4.87 -2.37
N ILE A 345 -12.44 -4.56 -1.21
CA ILE A 345 -13.30 -5.50 -0.47
C ILE A 345 -14.66 -5.61 -1.13
N LYS A 346 -15.32 -4.46 -1.33
CA LYS A 346 -16.66 -4.42 -1.90
C LYS A 346 -16.64 -4.92 -3.36
N HIS A 347 -15.54 -4.72 -4.08
CA HIS A 347 -15.36 -5.31 -5.41
C HIS A 347 -15.49 -6.83 -5.40
N LEU A 348 -14.84 -7.51 -4.46
CA LEU A 348 -14.92 -8.97 -4.34
C LEU A 348 -16.32 -9.43 -3.93
N GLN A 349 -16.97 -8.68 -3.03
CA GLN A 349 -18.34 -8.95 -2.59
C GLN A 349 -19.33 -8.79 -3.76
N ASP A 350 -19.33 -7.64 -4.43
CA ASP A 350 -20.20 -7.33 -5.55
C ASP A 350 -20.03 -8.36 -6.70
N TYR A 351 -18.79 -8.75 -6.98
CA TYR A 351 -18.47 -9.74 -8.01
C TYR A 351 -19.04 -11.13 -7.68
N SER A 352 -19.00 -11.51 -6.41
CA SER A 352 -19.54 -12.80 -5.95
C SER A 352 -21.06 -12.88 -6.08
N SER A 353 -21.77 -11.79 -5.72
CA SER A 353 -23.24 -11.74 -5.76
C SER A 353 -23.77 -11.86 -7.20
N GLN A 354 -23.10 -11.23 -8.17
CA GLN A 354 -23.49 -11.31 -9.58
C GLN A 354 -23.39 -12.73 -10.16
N ASN A 355 -22.45 -13.55 -9.69
CA ASN A 355 -22.27 -14.92 -10.19
C ASN A 355 -23.19 -15.94 -9.52
N TYR A 356 -23.74 -15.63 -8.34
CA TYR A 356 -24.66 -16.52 -7.63
C TYR A 356 -25.99 -16.66 -8.37
N ASP A 357 -26.51 -15.55 -8.91
CA ASP A 357 -27.78 -15.52 -9.66
C ASP A 357 -27.68 -16.25 -11.02
N TYR A 358 -26.51 -16.25 -11.65
CA TYR A 358 -26.30 -16.95 -12.92
C TYR A 358 -26.36 -18.48 -12.75
N ASN A 359 -25.88 -19.00 -11.61
CA ASN A 359 -25.88 -20.43 -11.35
C ASN A 359 -27.24 -20.97 -10.87
N LEU A 360 -28.02 -20.19 -10.10
CA LEU A 360 -29.38 -20.62 -9.70
C LEU A 360 -30.35 -20.71 -10.89
N ASN A 361 -30.25 -19.79 -11.86
CA ASN A 361 -31.13 -19.80 -13.03
C ASN A 361 -30.87 -20.94 -14.02
N SER A 362 -29.81 -21.74 -13.82
CA SER A 362 -29.51 -22.90 -14.67
C SER A 362 -30.04 -24.23 -14.12
N ASN A 363 -30.61 -24.27 -12.91
CA ASN A 363 -30.98 -25.53 -12.25
C ASN A 363 -32.39 -25.59 -11.62
N ILE A 364 -33.29 -24.65 -11.90
CA ILE A 364 -34.69 -24.75 -11.45
C ILE A 364 -35.55 -25.28 -12.60
N SER A 365 -35.56 -26.62 -12.74
CA SER A 365 -36.73 -27.32 -13.26
C SER A 365 -37.49 -27.93 -12.08
N ASN A 366 -38.67 -27.37 -11.82
CA ASN A 366 -39.82 -27.91 -11.09
C ASN A 366 -39.56 -28.93 -9.98
N LYS A 367 -39.76 -28.48 -8.73
CA LYS A 367 -40.38 -29.33 -7.70
C LYS A 367 -41.26 -28.48 -6.79
N ASP A 368 -42.51 -28.93 -6.68
CA ASP A 368 -43.60 -28.33 -5.94
C ASP A 368 -43.33 -28.26 -4.42
N ILE A 369 -43.79 -27.18 -3.80
CA ILE A 369 -43.83 -26.98 -2.35
C ILE A 369 -45.30 -27.07 -1.92
N ILE A 370 -45.56 -27.88 -0.90
CA ILE A 370 -46.82 -27.94 -0.15
C ILE A 370 -46.54 -27.36 1.24
N ASP A 371 -47.39 -26.43 1.65
CA ASP A 371 -47.44 -25.77 2.95
C ASP A 371 -47.95 -26.69 4.06
N GLU A 372 -47.50 -26.47 5.29
CA GLU A 372 -48.30 -26.75 6.50
C GLU A 372 -47.94 -25.77 7.62
N GLU A 373 -48.96 -25.02 8.06
CA GLU A 373 -48.99 -24.14 9.22
C GLU A 373 -49.18 -24.96 10.50
N ASP A 374 -48.60 -24.51 11.62
CA ASP A 374 -49.07 -24.92 12.94
C ASP A 374 -49.09 -23.75 13.93
N SER A 375 -50.18 -23.70 14.69
CA SER A 375 -50.60 -22.58 15.55
C SER A 375 -50.40 -22.92 17.03
N ILE A 376 -50.02 -21.93 17.84
CA ILE A 376 -49.77 -22.09 19.29
C ILE A 376 -50.84 -21.32 20.09
N GLU A 377 -51.50 -22.05 21.00
CA GLU A 377 -52.46 -21.56 22.00
C GLU A 377 -51.81 -20.65 23.06
N GLN A 378 -52.52 -19.57 23.44
CA GLN A 378 -52.27 -18.80 24.66
C GLN A 378 -53.51 -18.85 25.57
N LYS A 379 -53.31 -19.24 26.84
CA LYS A 379 -54.29 -18.99 27.92
C LYS A 379 -53.62 -18.54 29.23
N SER A 380 -54.04 -17.35 29.63
CA SER A 380 -54.39 -16.87 30.99
C SER A 380 -53.42 -17.07 32.17
N PHE A 381 -52.90 -15.95 32.68
CA PHE A 381 -52.71 -15.69 34.10
C PHE A 381 -52.96 -14.21 34.38
N GLN A 382 -54.01 -13.90 35.14
CA GLN A 382 -54.30 -12.57 35.68
C GLN A 382 -54.57 -12.71 37.18
N ASN A 383 -54.23 -11.63 37.90
CA ASN A 383 -54.48 -11.32 39.30
C ASN A 383 -53.38 -11.73 40.30
N GLU A 384 -52.33 -10.89 40.37
CA GLU A 384 -51.61 -10.59 41.62
C GLU A 384 -50.74 -9.31 41.61
N ASN A 385 -50.92 -8.37 40.68
CA ASN A 385 -49.88 -7.37 40.38
C ASN A 385 -50.30 -5.88 40.41
N GLU A 386 -51.31 -5.48 41.18
CA GLU A 386 -51.67 -4.05 41.24
C GLU A 386 -50.70 -3.21 42.11
N GLU A 387 -50.13 -3.77 43.18
CA GLU A 387 -49.21 -3.02 44.06
C GLU A 387 -47.77 -2.94 43.50
N LYS A 388 -47.32 -3.96 42.76
CA LYS A 388 -46.05 -3.94 42.02
C LYS A 388 -46.09 -3.03 40.78
N ALA A 389 -47.26 -2.83 40.18
CA ALA A 389 -47.43 -1.94 39.03
C ALA A 389 -47.19 -0.47 39.39
N VAL A 390 -47.56 -0.03 40.59
CA VAL A 390 -47.35 1.36 41.04
C VAL A 390 -45.87 1.66 41.31
N ASP A 391 -45.14 0.75 41.95
CA ASP A 391 -43.69 0.90 42.17
C ASP A 391 -42.91 0.88 40.83
N GLN A 392 -43.31 0.02 39.88
CA GLN A 392 -42.75 0.00 38.53
C GLN A 392 -43.03 1.27 37.74
N THR A 393 -44.20 1.89 37.91
CA THR A 393 -44.55 3.14 37.22
C THR A 393 -43.72 4.31 37.72
N SER A 394 -43.42 4.38 39.03
CA SER A 394 -42.56 5.44 39.59
C SER A 394 -41.13 5.38 39.06
N LYS A 395 -40.52 4.18 39.02
CA LYS A 395 -39.19 3.95 38.44
C LYS A 395 -39.14 4.30 36.95
N PHE A 396 -40.23 4.06 36.21
CA PHE A 396 -40.31 4.42 34.81
C PHE A 396 -40.32 5.93 34.57
N ILE A 397 -40.95 6.70 35.47
CA ILE A 397 -40.95 8.17 35.42
C ILE A 397 -39.55 8.73 35.68
N ASP A 398 -38.83 8.18 36.67
CA ASP A 398 -37.45 8.61 36.97
C ASP A 398 -36.50 8.32 35.80
N ILE A 399 -36.58 7.11 35.23
CA ILE A 399 -35.80 6.74 34.04
C ILE A 399 -36.13 7.66 32.85
N LYS A 400 -37.40 8.03 32.67
CA LYS A 400 -37.80 8.95 31.60
C LYS A 400 -37.17 10.33 31.78
N HIS A 401 -37.14 10.86 33.00
CA HIS A 401 -36.48 12.14 33.28
C HIS A 401 -34.95 12.08 33.09
N GLU A 402 -34.31 10.99 33.47
CA GLU A 402 -32.88 10.78 33.18
C GLU A 402 -32.61 10.74 31.66
N ILE A 403 -33.46 10.04 30.90
CA ILE A 403 -33.37 9.98 29.43
C ILE A 403 -33.53 11.39 28.83
N GLU A 404 -34.52 12.17 29.26
CA GLU A 404 -34.71 13.56 28.80
C GLU A 404 -33.50 14.44 29.11
N SER A 405 -32.90 14.30 30.29
CA SER A 405 -31.67 15.01 30.67
C SER A 405 -30.49 14.63 29.78
N VAL A 406 -30.32 13.33 29.48
CA VAL A 406 -29.28 12.85 28.57
C VAL A 406 -29.49 13.39 27.15
N TYR A 407 -30.74 13.45 26.67
CA TYR A 407 -31.05 14.05 25.36
C TYR A 407 -30.65 15.53 25.27
N GLN A 408 -30.88 16.31 26.33
CA GLN A 408 -30.45 17.72 26.38
C GLN A 408 -28.93 17.87 26.37
N LEU A 409 -28.22 17.01 27.10
CA LEU A 409 -26.75 17.00 27.09
C LEU A 409 -26.19 16.63 25.71
N ILE A 410 -26.76 15.61 25.07
CA ILE A 410 -26.38 15.20 23.70
C ILE A 410 -26.63 16.34 22.71
N SER A 411 -27.77 17.05 22.81
CA SER A 411 -28.06 18.20 21.96
C SER A 411 -27.04 19.33 22.15
N THR A 412 -26.64 19.60 23.38
CA THR A 412 -25.62 20.61 23.71
C THR A 412 -24.27 20.25 23.10
N VAL A 413 -23.79 19.01 23.31
CA VAL A 413 -22.54 18.50 22.73
C VAL A 413 -22.60 18.52 21.20
N SER A 414 -23.73 18.16 20.60
CA SER A 414 -23.92 18.20 19.15
C SER A 414 -23.74 19.61 18.58
N ASN A 415 -24.27 20.63 19.26
CA ASN A 415 -24.10 22.03 18.85
C ASN A 415 -22.64 22.49 18.98
N GLU A 416 -21.94 22.11 20.05
CA GLU A 416 -20.51 22.41 20.22
C GLU A 416 -19.65 21.78 19.12
N ILE A 417 -19.95 20.54 18.71
CA ILE A 417 -19.28 19.87 17.58
C ILE A 417 -19.52 20.62 16.26
N ILE A 418 -20.74 21.13 16.04
CA ILE A 418 -21.07 21.91 14.83
C ILE A 418 -20.25 23.21 14.80
N GLU A 419 -20.14 23.92 15.92
CA GLU A 419 -19.32 25.14 16.00
C GLU A 419 -17.83 24.84 15.82
N LEU A 420 -17.32 23.75 16.40
CA LEU A 420 -15.94 23.31 16.21
C LEU A 420 -15.65 22.97 14.74
N LYS A 421 -16.60 22.35 14.05
CA LYS A 421 -16.50 22.09 12.60
C LYS A 421 -16.43 23.37 11.79
N LYS A 422 -17.24 24.39 12.12
CA LYS A 422 -17.16 25.71 11.46
C LYS A 422 -15.80 26.38 11.67
N MET A 423 -15.27 26.34 12.90
CA MET A 423 -13.93 26.87 13.20
C MET A 423 -12.85 26.14 12.41
N MET A 424 -12.95 24.82 12.29
CA MET A 424 -12.00 24.02 11.50
C MET A 424 -12.04 24.38 10.01
N THR A 425 -13.23 24.54 9.43
CA THR A 425 -13.38 24.98 8.03
C THR A 425 -12.78 26.38 7.81
N LEU A 426 -12.99 27.31 8.75
CA LEU A 426 -12.37 28.63 8.67
C LEU A 426 -10.84 28.53 8.72
N LEU A 427 -10.30 27.73 9.62
CA LEU A 427 -8.85 27.51 9.75
C LEU A 427 -8.26 26.89 8.46
N THR A 428 -8.94 25.92 7.86
CA THR A 428 -8.53 25.32 6.57
C THR A 428 -8.44 26.39 5.46
N SER A 429 -9.45 27.26 5.33
CA SER A 429 -9.44 28.34 4.33
C SER A 429 -8.29 29.34 4.54
N GLN A 430 -7.90 29.57 5.79
CA GLN A 430 -6.75 30.43 6.11
C GLN A 430 -5.43 29.78 5.70
N PHE A 431 -5.30 28.46 5.87
CA PHE A 431 -4.11 27.73 5.41
C PHE A 431 -3.99 27.69 3.89
N GLU A 432 -5.10 27.52 3.16
CA GLU A 432 -5.11 27.62 1.69
C GLU A 432 -4.61 28.99 1.22
N THR A 433 -5.06 30.07 1.87
CA THR A 433 -4.60 31.43 1.54
C THR A 433 -3.09 31.62 1.80
N ILE A 434 -2.56 30.99 2.87
CA ILE A 434 -1.12 31.01 3.18
C ILE A 434 -0.34 30.23 2.12
N GLU A 435 -0.83 29.08 1.69
CA GLU A 435 -0.21 28.25 0.66
C GLU A 435 -0.13 29.00 -0.69
N ASP A 436 -1.23 29.64 -1.10
CA ASP A 436 -1.27 30.51 -2.28
C ASP A 436 -0.25 31.65 -2.18
N THR A 437 -0.14 32.28 -1.00
CA THR A 437 0.84 33.35 -0.77
C THR A 437 2.28 32.85 -0.87
N LEU A 438 2.55 31.65 -0.33
CA LEU A 438 3.87 31.01 -0.42
C LEU A 438 4.20 30.62 -1.87
N GLN A 439 3.21 30.17 -2.65
CA GLN A 439 3.40 29.88 -4.06
C GLN A 439 3.79 31.15 -4.84
N ILE A 440 3.05 32.26 -4.67
CA ILE A 440 3.38 33.55 -5.30
C ILE A 440 4.79 34.01 -4.91
N PHE A 441 5.17 33.82 -3.65
CA PHE A 441 6.52 34.17 -3.18
C PHE A 441 7.61 33.32 -3.85
N ASN A 442 7.40 32.01 -4.00
CA ASN A 442 8.33 31.12 -4.70
C ASN A 442 8.47 31.50 -6.18
N GLU A 443 7.36 31.79 -6.86
CA GLU A 443 7.39 32.27 -8.26
C GLU A 443 8.17 33.59 -8.40
N SER A 444 8.05 34.50 -7.41
CA SER A 444 8.84 35.74 -7.35
C SER A 444 10.34 35.47 -7.16
N ILE A 445 10.71 34.50 -6.31
CA ILE A 445 12.11 34.09 -6.14
C ILE A 445 12.68 33.54 -7.46
N ASP A 446 11.92 32.69 -8.16
CA ASP A 446 12.36 32.10 -9.43
C ASP A 446 12.55 33.17 -10.52
N LEU A 447 11.64 34.15 -10.61
CA LEU A 447 11.79 35.30 -11.50
C LEU A 447 13.03 36.14 -11.19
N ASN A 448 13.31 36.38 -9.91
CA ASN A 448 14.51 37.10 -9.48
C ASN A 448 15.79 36.33 -9.82
N ASN A 449 15.81 35.02 -9.58
CA ASN A 449 16.93 34.14 -9.95
C ASN A 449 17.19 34.18 -11.46
N GLN A 450 16.13 34.14 -12.29
CA GLN A 450 16.25 34.23 -13.74
C GLN A 450 16.82 35.59 -14.18
N CYS A 451 16.39 36.68 -13.54
CA CYS A 451 16.94 38.02 -13.79
C CYS A 451 18.43 38.12 -13.46
N PHE A 452 18.90 37.50 -12.38
CA PHE A 452 20.34 37.45 -12.06
C PHE A 452 21.14 36.68 -13.11
N LEU A 453 20.64 35.53 -13.58
CA LEU A 453 21.28 34.77 -14.67
C LEU A 453 21.39 35.58 -15.96
N ASP A 454 20.36 36.37 -16.30
CA ASP A 454 20.38 37.24 -17.48
C ASP A 454 21.37 38.41 -17.35
N ILE A 455 21.53 38.96 -16.14
CA ILE A 455 22.53 39.98 -15.84
C ILE A 455 23.94 39.40 -15.98
N ASP A 456 24.21 38.22 -15.39
CA ASP A 456 25.50 37.55 -15.48
C ASP A 456 25.87 37.25 -16.93
N LYS A 457 24.92 36.78 -17.73
CA LYS A 457 25.09 36.56 -19.17
C LYS A 457 25.45 37.85 -19.91
N LYS A 458 24.75 38.96 -19.63
CA LYS A 458 25.05 40.28 -20.24
C LYS A 458 26.44 40.79 -19.84
N LEU A 459 26.84 40.61 -18.57
CA LEU A 459 28.18 40.98 -18.09
C LEU A 459 29.26 40.15 -18.78
N TYR A 460 29.05 38.84 -18.92
CA TYR A 460 29.95 37.97 -19.66
C TYR A 460 30.14 38.44 -21.12
N ASP A 461 29.06 38.73 -21.82
CA ASP A 461 29.10 39.23 -23.20
C ASP A 461 29.83 40.58 -23.32
N LEU A 462 29.63 41.49 -22.37
CA LEU A 462 30.35 42.77 -22.32
C LEU A 462 31.85 42.58 -22.10
N THR A 463 32.23 41.61 -21.26
CA THR A 463 33.63 41.29 -20.96
C THR A 463 34.34 40.74 -22.20
N ILE A 464 33.68 39.85 -22.95
CA ILE A 464 34.17 39.35 -24.25
C ILE A 464 34.29 40.48 -25.28
N LYS A 465 33.33 41.40 -25.35
CA LYS A 465 33.41 42.54 -26.29
C LYS A 465 34.58 43.47 -25.96
N ARG A 466 34.85 43.72 -24.67
CA ARG A 466 35.99 44.54 -24.22
C ARG A 466 37.34 43.86 -24.52
N SER A 467 37.48 42.55 -24.27
CA SER A 467 38.72 41.83 -24.57
C SER A 467 39.05 41.84 -26.07
N LYS A 468 38.03 41.70 -26.93
CA LYS A 468 38.20 41.83 -28.39
C LYS A 468 38.65 43.24 -28.81
N ARG A 469 38.08 44.32 -28.25
CA ARG A 469 38.52 45.71 -28.57
C ARG A 469 39.95 46.01 -28.10
N GLY A 470 40.35 45.48 -26.94
CA GLY A 470 41.72 45.61 -26.44
C GLY A 470 42.76 44.88 -27.30
N PHE A 471 42.37 43.76 -27.91
CA PHE A 471 43.23 43.00 -28.83
C PHE A 471 43.49 43.77 -30.14
N TRP A 472 42.45 44.35 -30.76
CA TRP A 472 42.60 45.12 -32.00
C TRP A 472 43.38 46.43 -31.82
N SER A 473 43.15 47.16 -30.72
CA SER A 473 43.89 48.41 -30.44
C SER A 473 45.39 48.18 -30.23
N ARG A 474 45.81 46.99 -29.76
CA ARG A 474 47.25 46.63 -29.68
C ARG A 474 47.83 46.18 -31.03
N LEU A 475 47.00 45.67 -31.94
CA LEU A 475 47.44 45.26 -33.28
C LEU A 475 47.69 46.46 -34.20
N PHE A 476 46.93 47.55 -34.05
CA PHE A 476 47.03 48.74 -34.92
C PHE A 476 48.03 49.81 -34.44
N ASN A 477 48.56 49.73 -33.22
CA ASN A 477 49.60 50.64 -32.72
C ASN A 477 51.04 50.17 -32.98
N ARG A 478 51.24 49.23 -33.93
CA ARG A 478 52.56 48.66 -34.25
C ARG A 478 53.00 48.81 -35.70
N TYR A 479 52.34 49.70 -36.46
CA TYR A 479 52.75 50.08 -37.81
C TYR A 479 53.00 51.58 -37.91
#